data_AF-A0A927JL15-F1
#
_entry.id   AF-A0A927JL15-F1
#
_cell.length_a   1.000
_cell.length_b   1.000
_cell.length_c   1.000
_cell.angle_alpha   90.00
_cell.angle_beta   90.00
_cell.angle_gamma   90.00
#
_symmetry.space_group_name_H-M   'P 1'
#
loop_
_entity.id
_entity.type
_entity.pdbx_description
1 polymer ?
#
loop_
_entity_poly.entity_id
_entity_poly.type
_entity_poly.pdbx_seq_one_letter_code
_entity_poly.pdbx_strand_id
1 'polypeptide(L)'
;MKQRSDRIMAEWAEGNRLMGFERRNWNSGRRLAWLCVVLLFAGLAVDLLLGSSLMVILCWTGAAASGMTMLIRFYDDRFFITRRADFQDRR
;
A
#
# COMPACT_ATOMS: atom_id res chain seq x y z
N MET A 1 -12.18 -19.07 22.63
CA MET A 1 -11.43 -18.59 21.44
C MET A 1 -12.02 -17.34 20.81
N LYS A 2 -13.36 -17.23 20.67
CA LYS A 2 -14.05 -16.08 20.03
C LYS A 2 -13.73 -14.70 20.65
N GLN A 3 -13.81 -14.58 21.98
CA GLN A 3 -13.49 -13.34 22.70
C GLN A 3 -12.06 -12.81 22.50
N ARG A 4 -11.07 -13.69 22.32
CA ARG A 4 -9.68 -13.28 22.07
C ARG A 4 -9.52 -12.74 20.65
N SER A 5 -10.18 -13.37 19.68
CA SER A 5 -10.22 -12.89 18.29
C SER A 5 -10.93 -11.53 18.21
N ASP A 6 -12.06 -11.36 18.90
CA ASP A 6 -12.82 -10.11 18.88
C ASP A 6 -12.03 -8.96 19.53
N ARG A 7 -11.29 -9.24 20.62
CA ARG A 7 -10.40 -8.25 21.25
C ARG A 7 -9.22 -7.88 20.35
N ILE A 8 -8.58 -8.86 19.70
CA ILE A 8 -7.49 -8.60 18.74
C ILE A 8 -8.02 -7.76 17.58
N MET A 9 -9.20 -8.07 17.05
CA MET A 9 -9.82 -7.31 15.96
C MET A 9 -10.22 -5.90 16.38
N ALA A 10 -10.67 -5.71 17.63
CA ALA A 10 -10.96 -4.39 18.18
C ALA A 10 -9.69 -3.54 18.35
N GLU A 11 -8.61 -4.10 18.89
CA GLU A 11 -7.31 -3.42 19.00
C GLU A 11 -6.72 -3.10 17.61
N TRP A 12 -6.89 -4.00 16.65
CA TRP A 12 -6.50 -3.76 15.25
C TRP A 12 -7.35 -2.67 14.58
N ALA A 13 -8.67 -2.68 14.82
CA ALA A 13 -9.59 -1.69 14.30
C ALA A 13 -9.33 -0.31 14.91
N GLU A 14 -9.00 -0.23 16.19
CA GLU A 14 -8.69 1.00 16.92
C GLU A 14 -7.31 1.55 16.52
N GLY A 15 -6.32 0.68 16.33
CA GLY A 15 -5.04 1.01 15.71
C GLY A 15 -5.19 1.54 14.27
N ASN A 16 -6.05 0.89 13.46
CA ASN A 16 -6.37 1.36 12.11
C ASN A 16 -7.15 2.68 12.10
N ARG A 17 -8.02 2.90 13.09
CA ARG A 17 -8.77 4.14 13.25
C ARG A 17 -7.86 5.30 13.67
N LEU A 18 -6.91 5.05 14.58
CA LEU A 18 -5.87 5.99 14.99
C LEU A 18 -4.88 6.29 13.86
N MET A 19 -4.57 5.30 13.02
CA MET A 19 -3.77 5.48 11.80
C MET A 19 -4.55 6.09 10.61
N GLY A 20 -5.79 6.57 10.83
CA GLY A 20 -6.53 7.31 9.81
C GLY A 20 -6.78 6.53 8.51
N PHE A 21 -6.85 5.20 8.57
CA PHE A 21 -7.08 4.36 7.39
C PHE A 21 -8.37 4.72 6.64
N GLU A 22 -9.40 5.16 7.37
CA GLU A 22 -10.68 5.61 6.81
C GLU A 22 -10.56 6.86 5.91
N ARG A 23 -9.48 7.64 6.05
CA ARG A 23 -9.17 8.82 5.22
C ARG A 23 -7.97 8.64 4.29
N ARG A 24 -7.27 7.50 4.33
CA ARG A 24 -6.20 7.24 3.38
C ARG A 24 -6.79 7.15 1.98
N ASN A 25 -6.08 7.70 1.01
CA ASN A 25 -6.42 7.57 -0.41
C ASN A 25 -6.20 6.12 -0.86
N TRP A 26 -7.10 5.23 -0.44
CA TRP A 26 -7.14 3.80 -0.76
C TRP A 26 -7.08 3.56 -2.26
N ASN A 27 -7.60 4.52 -3.04
CA ASN A 27 -7.56 4.49 -4.50
C ASN A 27 -6.12 4.54 -5.04
N SER A 28 -5.23 5.29 -4.41
CA SER A 28 -3.80 5.36 -4.80
C SER A 28 -3.06 4.07 -4.44
N GLY A 29 -3.32 3.49 -3.27
CA GLY A 29 -2.76 2.19 -2.88
C GLY A 29 -3.23 1.06 -3.78
N ARG A 30 -4.53 1.05 -4.11
CA ARG A 30 -5.13 0.07 -5.02
C ARG A 30 -4.57 0.16 -6.44
N ARG A 31 -4.33 1.37 -6.96
CA ARG A 31 -3.66 1.56 -8.26
C ARG A 31 -2.24 1.01 -8.28
N LEU A 32 -1.46 1.23 -7.22
CA LEU A 32 -0.10 0.69 -7.12
C LEU A 32 -0.10 -0.84 -6.99
N ALA A 33 -1.00 -1.40 -6.20
CA ALA A 33 -1.18 -2.85 -6.11
C ALA A 33 -1.54 -3.46 -7.47
N TRP A 34 -2.43 -2.82 -8.22
CA TRP A 34 -2.80 -3.26 -9.56
C TRP A 34 -1.61 -3.20 -10.52
N LEU A 35 -0.84 -2.11 -10.50
CA LEU A 35 0.41 -1.97 -11.26
C LEU A 35 1.45 -3.04 -10.91
N CYS A 36 1.65 -3.35 -9.62
CA CYS A 36 2.54 -4.45 -9.20
C CYS A 36 2.11 -5.77 -9.84
N VAL A 37 0.83 -6.10 -9.74
CA VAL A 37 0.30 -7.36 -10.28
C VAL A 37 0.50 -7.44 -11.79
N VAL A 38 0.17 -6.36 -12.51
CA VAL A 38 0.39 -6.32 -13.97
C VAL A 38 1.86 -6.47 -14.34
N LEU A 39 2.77 -5.82 -13.63
CA LEU A 39 4.21 -5.94 -13.89
C LEU A 39 4.75 -7.34 -13.61
N LEU A 40 4.26 -8.01 -12.57
CA LEU A 40 4.62 -9.41 -12.29
C LEU A 40 4.12 -10.34 -13.41
N PHE A 41 2.87 -10.21 -13.83
CA PHE A 41 2.33 -11.01 -14.93
C PHE A 41 3.01 -10.69 -16.27
N ALA A 42 3.32 -9.42 -16.54
CA ALA A 42 4.07 -9.03 -17.72
C ALA A 42 5.48 -9.62 -17.70
N GLY A 43 6.20 -9.55 -16.57
CA GLY A 43 7.50 -10.16 -16.41
C GLY A 43 7.48 -11.67 -16.63
N LEU A 44 6.47 -12.36 -16.08
CA LEU A 44 6.27 -13.78 -16.28
C LEU A 44 5.97 -14.12 -17.75
N ALA A 45 5.13 -13.33 -18.41
CA ALA A 45 4.79 -13.53 -19.83
C ALA A 45 6.02 -13.30 -20.73
N VAL A 46 6.83 -12.29 -20.45
CA VAL A 46 8.08 -12.02 -21.19
C VAL A 46 9.08 -13.15 -21.00
N ASP A 47 9.22 -13.66 -19.78
CA ASP A 47 10.12 -14.77 -19.46
C ASP A 47 9.73 -16.04 -20.23
N LEU A 48 8.43 -16.35 -20.25
CA LEU A 48 7.89 -17.53 -20.92
C LEU A 48 7.82 -17.42 -22.46
N LEU A 49 7.55 -16.24 -23.01
CA LEU A 49 7.25 -16.07 -24.45
C LEU A 49 8.39 -15.46 -25.26
N LEU A 50 9.22 -14.59 -24.65
CA LEU A 50 10.26 -13.86 -25.37
C LEU A 50 11.68 -14.30 -24.97
N GLY A 51 11.86 -14.91 -23.80
CA GLY A 51 13.20 -15.27 -23.29
C GLY A 51 14.14 -14.08 -23.11
N SER A 52 13.60 -12.85 -23.11
CA SER A 52 14.39 -11.63 -23.06
C SER A 52 14.69 -11.24 -21.62
N SER A 53 15.86 -11.63 -21.12
CA SER A 53 16.28 -11.41 -19.73
C SER A 53 16.24 -9.93 -19.32
N LEU A 54 16.51 -9.01 -20.26
CA LEU A 54 16.50 -7.57 -19.99
C LEU A 54 15.08 -7.05 -19.69
N MET A 55 14.09 -7.49 -20.48
CA MET A 55 12.68 -7.10 -20.27
C MET A 55 12.09 -7.74 -19.02
N VAL A 56 12.51 -8.97 -18.68
CA VAL A 56 12.17 -9.63 -17.42
C VAL A 56 12.68 -8.78 -16.25
N ILE A 57 13.96 -8.44 -16.22
CA ILE A 57 14.57 -7.62 -15.15
C ILE A 57 13.83 -6.29 -14.98
N LEU A 58 13.48 -5.61 -16.07
CA LEU A 58 12.73 -4.35 -16.01
C LEU A 58 11.33 -4.53 -15.39
N CYS A 59 10.63 -5.62 -15.71
CA CYS A 59 9.32 -5.90 -15.12
C CYS A 59 9.41 -6.22 -13.63
N TRP A 60 10.36 -7.04 -13.21
CA TRP A 60 10.57 -7.38 -11.80
C TRP A 60 11.02 -6.18 -10.97
N THR A 61 11.94 -5.36 -11.49
CA THR A 61 12.38 -4.12 -10.82
C THR A 61 11.25 -3.10 -10.73
N GLY A 62 10.42 -2.97 -11.77
CA GLY A 62 9.21 -2.16 -11.73
C GLY A 62 8.19 -2.64 -10.69
N ALA A 63 7.99 -3.95 -10.57
CA ALA A 63 7.10 -4.55 -9.57
C ALA A 63 7.62 -4.29 -8.14
N ALA A 64 8.93 -4.46 -7.92
CA ALA A 64 9.55 -4.15 -6.63
C ALA A 64 9.45 -2.66 -6.28
N ALA A 65 9.72 -1.76 -7.24
CA ALA A 65 9.65 -0.32 -7.03
C ALA A 65 8.21 0.14 -6.72
N SER A 66 7.22 -0.39 -7.43
CA SER A 66 5.80 -0.09 -7.18
C SER A 66 5.35 -0.62 -5.81
N GLY A 67 5.79 -1.81 -5.40
CA GLY A 67 5.52 -2.38 -4.09
C GLY A 67 6.16 -1.56 -2.96
N MET A 68 7.41 -1.16 -3.13
CA MET A 68 8.13 -0.31 -2.18
C MET A 68 7.47 1.07 -2.07
N THR A 69 7.06 1.67 -3.20
CA THR A 69 6.33 2.94 -3.22
C THR A 69 4.98 2.83 -2.50
N MET A 70 4.28 1.70 -2.67
CA MET A 70 3.05 1.42 -1.94
C MET A 70 3.30 1.35 -0.43
N LEU A 71 4.35 0.63 0.01
CA LEU A 71 4.72 0.55 1.43
C LEU A 71 5.14 1.91 1.99
N ILE A 72 5.95 2.69 1.28
CA ILE A 72 6.34 4.04 1.70
C ILE A 72 5.09 4.90 1.87
N ARG A 73 4.18 4.93 0.89
CA ARG A 73 2.92 5.67 1.02
C ARG A 73 2.02 5.14 2.14
N PHE A 74 2.16 3.87 2.50
CA PHE A 74 1.43 3.25 3.59
C PHE A 74 2.02 3.57 4.96
N TYR A 75 3.33 3.80 5.06
CA TYR A 75 4.01 4.07 6.33
C TYR A 75 4.39 5.54 6.54
N ASP A 76 4.37 6.37 5.49
CA ASP A 76 4.72 7.78 5.59
C ASP A 76 3.57 8.62 6.16
N ASP A 77 3.73 9.04 7.42
CA ASP A 77 2.84 9.93 8.15
C ASP A 77 2.57 11.27 7.44
N ARG A 78 3.41 11.69 6.48
CA ARG A 78 3.22 12.92 5.71
C ARG A 78 2.03 12.89 4.75
N PHE A 79 1.56 11.70 4.34
CA PHE A 79 0.35 11.54 3.53
C PHE A 79 -0.90 11.33 4.38
N PHE A 80 -0.75 11.24 5.69
CA PHE A 80 -1.89 11.32 6.57
C PHE A 80 -2.30 12.78 6.53
N ILE A 81 -3.54 13.00 6.12
CA ILE A 81 -4.23 14.28 6.31
C ILE A 81 -4.37 14.44 7.83
N THR A 82 -3.26 14.81 8.48
CA THR A 82 -3.26 15.31 9.83
C THR A 82 -4.05 16.59 9.73
N ARG A 83 -5.26 16.53 10.26
CA ARG A 83 -6.07 17.68 10.64
C ARG A 83 -5.32 18.44 11.76
N ARG A 84 -4.09 18.90 11.50
CA ARG A 84 -3.34 19.83 12.36
C ARG A 84 -3.70 21.28 12.05
N ALA A 85 -4.76 21.53 11.27
CA ALA A 85 -5.25 22.88 11.02
C ALA A 85 -6.42 23.30 11.92
N ASP A 86 -7.12 22.39 12.62
CA ASP A 86 -8.34 22.76 13.38
C ASP A 86 -8.12 22.96 14.90
N PHE A 87 -6.91 22.72 15.43
CA PHE A 87 -6.66 22.84 16.88
C PHE A 87 -5.87 24.07 17.30
N GLN A 88 -5.46 24.94 16.38
CA GLN A 88 -4.82 26.22 16.74
C GLN A 88 -5.78 27.41 16.83
N ASP A 89 -7.05 27.27 16.45
CA ASP A 89 -8.03 28.37 16.46
C ASP A 89 -9.03 28.27 17.63
N ARG A 90 -8.59 27.72 18.76
CA ARG A 90 -9.33 27.73 20.04
C ARG A 90 -8.41 27.95 21.24
N ARG A 91 -7.54 28.96 21.17
CA ARG A 91 -6.96 29.55 22.38
C ARG A 91 -6.98 31.06 22.29
#